data_AF-A0A957K6V0-F1
#
_entry.id   AF-A0A957K6V0-F1
#
_cell.length_a   1.000
_cell.length_b   1.000
_cell.length_c   1.000
_cell.angle_alpha   90.00
_cell.angle_beta   90.00
_cell.angle_gamma   90.00
#
_symmetry.space_group_name_H-M   'P 1'
#
loop_
_entity.id
_entity.type
_entity.pdbx_description
1 polymer ?
#
loop_
_entity_poly.entity_id
_entity_poly.type
_entity_poly.pdbx_seq_one_letter_code
_entity_poly.pdbx_strand_id
1 'polypeptide(L)'
;MSNALPKRQDVPVEHTWDLESVFATEAAWEAALNDVQQHLPDIAAFKGRLAEGPDTLLAFLNLFEKYQQIMGKVFVYAGLQVSTDTGDAAATARADRARGLMARMGAAAAFAQPELLAVGQATLQKWLAETPALQIYTHSFDQMQKQAAHIRSAEVEALLGQLQDPFRTASGSHGILHNS
;
A
#
# COMPACT_ATOMS: atom_id res chain seq x y z
N MET A 1 -17.42 -31.75 33.43
CA MET A 1 -18.46 -30.92 32.77
C MET A 1 -17.81 -30.28 31.57
N SER A 2 -18.01 -30.87 30.39
CA SER A 2 -17.49 -30.42 29.10
C SER A 2 -18.06 -29.04 28.79
N ASN A 3 -17.21 -28.01 28.82
CA ASN A 3 -17.63 -26.65 28.49
C ASN A 3 -17.79 -26.59 26.96
N ALA A 4 -19.00 -26.90 26.48
CA ALA A 4 -19.35 -26.81 25.08
C ALA A 4 -19.21 -25.34 24.64
N LEU A 5 -18.31 -25.10 23.69
CA LEU A 5 -18.19 -23.81 23.02
C LEU A 5 -19.57 -23.44 22.43
N PRO A 6 -20.13 -22.27 22.78
CA PRO A 6 -21.43 -21.86 22.25
C PRO A 6 -21.36 -21.74 20.73
N LYS A 7 -22.40 -22.21 20.04
CA LYS A 7 -22.53 -22.01 18.59
C LYS A 7 -22.77 -20.52 18.32
N ARG A 8 -22.11 -20.02 17.27
CA ARG A 8 -22.02 -18.61 16.89
C ARG A 8 -23.35 -17.86 16.72
N GLN A 9 -24.45 -18.59 16.58
CA GLN A 9 -25.81 -18.06 16.51
C GLN A 9 -26.31 -17.40 17.82
N ASP A 10 -25.64 -17.64 18.95
CA ASP A 10 -26.05 -17.15 20.27
C ASP A 10 -25.18 -15.97 20.79
N VAL A 11 -24.39 -15.31 19.91
CA VAL A 11 -23.57 -14.14 20.29
C VAL A 11 -24.34 -12.84 19.98
N PRO A 12 -24.49 -11.91 20.95
CA PRO A 12 -25.15 -10.62 20.73
C PRO A 12 -24.49 -9.79 19.62
N VAL A 13 -25.30 -9.30 18.69
CA VAL A 13 -24.89 -8.53 17.48
C VAL A 13 -24.02 -7.31 17.83
N GLU A 14 -24.23 -6.72 19.00
CA GLU A 14 -23.51 -5.57 19.56
C GLU A 14 -22.03 -5.82 19.92
N HIS A 15 -21.59 -7.07 19.92
CA HIS A 15 -20.17 -7.44 20.10
C HIS A 15 -19.54 -8.09 18.86
N THR A 16 -20.27 -8.11 17.74
CA THR A 16 -19.78 -8.59 16.45
C THR A 16 -19.73 -7.43 15.46
N TRP A 17 -18.65 -7.34 14.67
CA TRP A 17 -18.61 -6.40 13.54
C TRP A 17 -19.78 -6.72 12.63
N ASP A 18 -20.70 -5.77 12.46
CA ASP A 18 -21.91 -5.92 11.67
C ASP A 18 -21.55 -6.16 10.20
N LEU A 19 -21.49 -7.45 9.84
CA LEU A 19 -21.19 -7.97 8.52
C LEU A 19 -22.19 -7.48 7.47
N GLU A 20 -23.44 -7.23 7.88
CA GLU A 20 -24.51 -6.72 7.01
C GLU A 20 -24.34 -5.23 6.68
N SER A 21 -23.63 -4.47 7.53
CA SER A 21 -23.32 -3.05 7.31
C SER A 21 -22.29 -2.82 6.20
N VAL A 22 -21.43 -3.81 5.92
CA VAL A 22 -20.38 -3.70 4.90
C VAL A 22 -20.89 -4.13 3.53
N PHE A 23 -21.49 -5.32 3.42
CA PHE A 23 -22.23 -5.79 2.25
C PHE A 23 -23.35 -6.73 2.69
N ALA A 24 -24.59 -6.34 2.43
CA ALA A 24 -25.78 -7.12 2.81
C ALA A 24 -25.86 -8.50 2.13
N THR A 25 -25.19 -8.69 0.99
CA THR A 25 -25.22 -9.94 0.23
C THR A 25 -23.89 -10.20 -0.45
N GLU A 26 -23.63 -11.46 -0.80
CA GLU A 26 -22.50 -11.86 -1.65
C GLU A 26 -22.54 -11.16 -3.02
N ALA A 27 -23.73 -10.95 -3.59
CA ALA A 27 -23.91 -10.21 -4.83
C ALA A 27 -23.45 -8.75 -4.71
N ALA A 28 -23.71 -8.09 -3.58
CA ALA A 28 -23.24 -6.74 -3.32
C ALA A 28 -21.71 -6.68 -3.18
N TRP A 29 -21.11 -7.69 -2.53
CA TRP A 29 -19.65 -7.83 -2.45
C TRP A 29 -19.02 -8.04 -3.84
N GLU A 30 -19.63 -8.90 -4.66
CA GLU A 30 -19.11 -9.20 -6.01
C GLU A 30 -19.25 -7.99 -6.95
N ALA A 31 -20.33 -7.21 -6.82
CA ALA A 31 -20.49 -5.95 -7.52
C ALA A 31 -19.38 -4.95 -7.14
N ALA A 32 -19.06 -4.81 -5.85
CA ALA A 32 -18.00 -3.92 -5.40
C ALA A 32 -16.60 -4.39 -5.84
N LEU A 33 -16.37 -5.70 -5.86
CA LEU A 33 -15.13 -6.27 -6.38
C LEU A 33 -14.97 -5.95 -7.88
N ASN A 34 -16.04 -6.11 -8.66
CA ASN A 34 -16.05 -5.78 -10.08
C ASN A 34 -15.87 -4.28 -10.32
N ASP A 35 -16.51 -3.42 -9.51
CA ASP A 35 -16.37 -1.95 -9.58
C ASP A 35 -14.90 -1.53 -9.41
N VAL A 36 -14.23 -2.02 -8.35
CA VAL A 36 -12.79 -1.76 -8.14
C VAL A 36 -11.97 -2.25 -9.32
N GLN A 37 -12.26 -3.46 -9.85
CA GLN A 37 -11.53 -4.02 -10.97
C GLN A 37 -11.68 -3.20 -12.26
N GLN A 38 -12.88 -2.66 -12.54
CA GLN A 38 -13.17 -1.86 -13.72
C GLN A 38 -12.50 -0.49 -13.69
N HIS A 39 -12.24 0.05 -12.50
CA HIS A 39 -11.64 1.37 -12.31
C HIS A 39 -10.13 1.36 -12.09
N LEU A 40 -9.47 0.19 -12.09
CA LEU A 40 -8.00 0.12 -12.09
C LEU A 40 -7.34 0.88 -13.27
N PRO A 41 -7.87 0.83 -14.50
CA PRO A 41 -7.33 1.61 -15.62
C PRO A 41 -7.41 3.12 -15.38
N ASP A 42 -8.45 3.61 -14.69
CA ASP A 42 -8.61 5.03 -14.39
C ASP A 42 -7.55 5.50 -13.39
N ILE A 43 -7.20 4.66 -12.40
CA ILE A 43 -6.08 4.92 -11.49
C ILE A 43 -4.75 4.94 -12.28
N ALA A 44 -4.55 3.96 -13.17
CA ALA A 44 -3.34 3.87 -13.99
C ALA A 44 -3.20 5.03 -14.99
N ALA A 45 -4.30 5.65 -15.41
CA ALA A 45 -4.31 6.77 -16.34
C ALA A 45 -3.67 8.07 -15.78
N PHE A 46 -3.45 8.14 -14.46
CA PHE A 46 -2.71 9.24 -13.83
C PHE A 46 -1.18 9.11 -13.92
N LYS A 47 -0.69 7.97 -14.41
CA LYS A 47 0.75 7.75 -14.57
C LYS A 47 1.38 8.80 -15.48
N GLY A 48 2.44 9.44 -14.99
CA GLY A 48 3.17 10.51 -15.64
C GLY A 48 2.50 11.89 -15.54
N ARG A 49 1.37 11.99 -14.85
CA ARG A 49 0.54 13.20 -14.79
C ARG A 49 0.50 13.85 -13.42
N LEU A 50 1.01 13.20 -12.37
CA LEU A 50 0.98 13.74 -11.01
C LEU A 50 1.80 15.04 -10.86
N ALA A 51 2.72 15.30 -11.79
CA ALA A 51 3.50 16.53 -11.85
C ALA A 51 2.79 17.69 -12.56
N GLU A 52 1.63 17.46 -13.21
CA GLU A 52 0.90 18.49 -13.96
C GLU A 52 0.40 19.62 -13.05
N GLY A 53 0.06 19.32 -11.80
CA GLY A 53 -0.39 20.32 -10.84
C GLY A 53 -1.16 19.76 -9.63
N PRO A 54 -1.54 20.63 -8.69
CA PRO A 54 -2.25 20.26 -7.46
C PRO A 54 -3.63 19.65 -7.73
N ASP A 55 -4.35 20.13 -8.75
CA ASP A 55 -5.67 19.62 -9.09
C ASP A 55 -5.63 18.17 -9.63
N THR A 56 -4.63 17.86 -10.48
CA THR A 56 -4.43 16.50 -10.99
C THR A 56 -4.02 15.55 -9.86
N LEU A 57 -3.16 16.00 -8.95
CA LEU A 57 -2.80 15.22 -7.76
C LEU A 57 -4.01 14.97 -6.85
N LEU A 58 -4.82 16.01 -6.59
CA LEU A 58 -6.01 15.88 -5.77
C LEU A 58 -7.03 14.93 -6.41
N ALA A 59 -7.23 15.00 -7.72
CA ALA A 59 -8.10 14.08 -8.45
C ALA A 59 -7.63 12.62 -8.32
N PHE A 60 -6.33 12.36 -8.45
CA PHE A 60 -5.75 11.05 -8.21
C PHE A 60 -5.98 10.56 -6.78
N LEU A 61 -5.69 11.40 -5.77
CA LEU A 61 -5.83 11.02 -4.36
C LEU A 61 -7.28 10.71 -4.00
N ASN A 62 -8.24 11.52 -4.45
CA ASN A 62 -9.66 11.30 -4.24
C ASN A 62 -10.12 9.98 -4.87
N LEU A 63 -9.70 9.71 -6.11
CA LEU A 63 -10.03 8.47 -6.81
C LEU A 63 -9.44 7.26 -6.08
N PHE A 64 -8.15 7.34 -5.73
CA PHE A 64 -7.44 6.27 -5.07
C PHE A 64 -8.00 5.99 -3.68
N GLU A 65 -8.32 7.03 -2.90
CA GLU A 65 -8.93 6.89 -1.58
C GLU A 65 -10.31 6.25 -1.67
N LYS A 66 -11.16 6.68 -2.60
CA LYS A 66 -12.47 6.06 -2.86
C LYS A 66 -12.34 4.55 -3.05
N TYR A 67 -11.45 4.11 -3.95
CA TYR A 67 -11.29 2.68 -4.23
C TYR A 67 -10.53 1.93 -3.13
N GLN A 68 -9.65 2.59 -2.38
CA GLN A 68 -9.07 2.01 -1.16
C GLN A 68 -10.14 1.71 -0.11
N GLN A 69 -11.08 2.63 0.12
CA GLN A 69 -12.16 2.41 1.08
C GLN A 69 -13.05 1.24 0.66
N ILE A 70 -13.42 1.15 -0.63
CA ILE A 70 -14.20 0.03 -1.17
C ILE A 70 -13.41 -1.28 -1.06
N MET A 71 -12.12 -1.28 -1.44
CA MET A 71 -11.27 -2.46 -1.34
C MET A 71 -11.07 -2.93 0.11
N GLY A 72 -10.97 -1.99 1.07
CA GLY A 72 -10.92 -2.31 2.50
C GLY A 72 -12.17 -3.06 2.96
N LYS A 73 -13.36 -2.60 2.55
CA LYS A 73 -14.63 -3.28 2.80
C LYS A 73 -14.67 -4.68 2.19
N VAL A 74 -14.25 -4.83 0.93
CA VAL A 74 -14.16 -6.11 0.22
C VAL A 74 -13.25 -7.09 0.96
N PHE A 75 -12.12 -6.61 1.47
CA PHE A 75 -11.15 -7.42 2.21
C PHE A 75 -11.67 -7.87 3.58
N VAL A 76 -12.31 -6.97 4.33
CA VAL A 76 -12.91 -7.28 5.65
C VAL A 76 -14.00 -8.35 5.51
N TYR A 77 -14.90 -8.19 4.52
CA TYR A 77 -15.94 -9.18 4.25
C TYR A 77 -15.37 -10.57 3.96
N ALA A 78 -14.36 -10.64 3.07
CA ALA A 78 -13.74 -11.91 2.70
C ALA A 78 -12.98 -12.58 3.87
N GLY A 79 -12.31 -11.79 4.71
CA GLY A 79 -11.55 -12.31 5.87
C GLY A 79 -12.45 -12.85 6.99
N LEU A 80 -13.61 -12.24 7.23
CA LEU A 80 -14.55 -12.68 8.26
C LEU A 80 -15.21 -14.02 7.93
N GLN A 81 -15.44 -14.32 6.64
CA GLN A 81 -16.01 -15.59 6.20
C GLN A 81 -15.02 -16.76 6.37
N VAL A 82 -13.74 -16.57 6.02
CA VAL A 82 -12.69 -17.57 6.26
C VAL A 82 -12.52 -17.87 7.75
N SER A 83 -12.69 -16.85 8.60
CA SER A 83 -12.61 -16.99 10.07
C SER A 83 -13.79 -17.76 10.67
N THR A 84 -14.85 -18.00 9.90
CA THR A 84 -16.10 -18.65 10.35
C THR A 84 -16.07 -20.16 10.12
N ASP A 85 -15.51 -20.60 8.99
CA ASP A 85 -15.32 -22.00 8.65
C ASP A 85 -14.13 -22.13 7.68
N THR A 86 -12.97 -22.51 8.22
CA THR A 86 -11.74 -22.66 7.44
C THR A 86 -11.76 -23.87 6.50
N GLY A 87 -12.78 -24.74 6.57
CA GLY A 87 -13.03 -25.84 5.64
C GLY A 87 -13.83 -25.44 4.39
N ASP A 88 -14.36 -24.20 4.34
CA ASP A 88 -15.14 -23.72 3.20
C ASP A 88 -14.22 -23.25 2.05
N ALA A 89 -14.19 -24.05 0.99
CA ALA A 89 -13.45 -23.73 -0.23
C ALA A 89 -13.95 -22.42 -0.89
N ALA A 90 -15.23 -22.07 -0.75
CA ALA A 90 -15.78 -20.84 -1.30
C ALA A 90 -15.29 -19.60 -0.53
N ALA A 91 -15.23 -19.67 0.80
CA ALA A 91 -14.64 -18.61 1.63
C ALA A 91 -13.16 -18.38 1.29
N THR A 92 -12.39 -19.45 1.15
CA THR A 92 -10.97 -19.37 0.75
C THR A 92 -10.81 -18.71 -0.62
N ALA A 93 -11.60 -19.12 -1.62
CA ALA A 93 -11.57 -18.53 -2.95
C ALA A 93 -11.90 -17.03 -2.96
N ARG A 94 -12.86 -16.59 -2.13
CA ARG A 94 -13.19 -15.16 -1.97
C ARG A 94 -12.04 -14.37 -1.37
N ALA A 95 -11.38 -14.89 -0.35
CA ALA A 95 -10.20 -14.25 0.24
C ALA A 95 -9.04 -14.14 -0.76
N ASP A 96 -8.83 -15.17 -1.58
CA ASP A 96 -7.83 -15.13 -2.64
C ASP A 96 -8.16 -14.09 -3.71
N ARG A 97 -9.43 -13.99 -4.13
CA ARG A 97 -9.90 -12.95 -5.07
C ARG A 97 -9.66 -11.55 -4.51
N ALA A 98 -10.03 -11.31 -3.25
CA ALA A 98 -9.82 -10.02 -2.61
C ALA A 98 -8.33 -9.67 -2.50
N ARG A 99 -7.48 -10.62 -2.09
CA ARG A 99 -6.01 -10.44 -2.05
C ARG A 99 -5.43 -10.14 -3.43
N GLY A 100 -5.86 -10.88 -4.45
CA GLY A 100 -5.42 -10.68 -5.82
C GLY A 100 -5.79 -9.30 -6.35
N LEU A 101 -7.01 -8.82 -6.08
CA LEU A 101 -7.45 -7.49 -6.52
C LEU A 101 -6.71 -6.38 -5.77
N MET A 102 -6.50 -6.52 -4.46
CA MET A 102 -5.70 -5.58 -3.67
C MET A 102 -4.27 -5.43 -4.22
N ALA A 103 -3.63 -6.54 -4.59
CA ALA A 103 -2.31 -6.52 -5.23
C ALA A 103 -2.33 -5.79 -6.59
N ARG A 104 -3.35 -6.03 -7.41
CA ARG A 104 -3.52 -5.32 -8.70
C ARG A 104 -3.75 -3.82 -8.52
N MET A 105 -4.54 -3.43 -7.51
CA MET A 105 -4.75 -2.02 -7.17
C MET A 105 -3.45 -1.35 -6.71
N GLY A 106 -2.67 -2.03 -5.86
CA GLY A 106 -1.34 -1.56 -5.47
C GLY A 106 -0.39 -1.40 -6.66
N ALA A 107 -0.39 -2.36 -7.58
CA ALA A 107 0.41 -2.29 -8.81
C ALA A 107 -0.04 -1.13 -9.73
N ALA A 108 -1.35 -0.90 -9.85
CA ALA A 108 -1.90 0.19 -10.64
C ALA A 108 -1.47 1.56 -10.07
N ALA A 109 -1.34 1.71 -8.75
CA ALA A 109 -0.92 2.95 -8.10
C ALA A 109 0.59 3.03 -7.79
N ALA A 110 1.40 2.02 -8.14
CA ALA A 110 2.81 1.94 -7.77
C ALA A 110 3.68 3.07 -8.36
N PHE A 111 3.21 3.73 -9.42
CA PHE A 111 3.88 4.89 -10.02
C PHE A 111 3.80 6.15 -9.14
N ALA A 112 2.80 6.24 -8.24
CA ALA A 112 2.52 7.48 -7.54
C ALA A 112 3.65 7.91 -6.62
N GLN A 113 4.20 6.98 -5.84
CA GLN A 113 5.31 7.25 -4.92
C GLN A 113 6.57 7.78 -5.64
N PRO A 114 7.14 7.11 -6.66
CA PRO A 114 8.31 7.63 -7.36
C PRO A 114 8.04 8.94 -8.10
N GLU A 115 6.84 9.15 -8.66
CA GLU A 115 6.49 10.42 -9.31
C GLU A 115 6.40 11.57 -8.30
N LEU A 116 5.78 11.36 -7.14
CA LEU A 116 5.72 12.37 -6.09
C LEU A 116 7.12 12.73 -5.55
N LEU A 117 8.00 11.73 -5.42
CA LEU A 117 9.40 11.98 -5.06
C LEU A 117 10.17 12.76 -6.14
N ALA A 118 9.76 12.66 -7.41
CA ALA A 118 10.33 13.43 -8.51
C ALA A 118 9.82 14.88 -8.56
N VAL A 119 8.55 15.12 -8.19
CA VAL A 119 7.97 16.48 -8.05
C VAL A 119 8.74 17.32 -7.01
N GLY A 120 9.21 16.65 -5.94
CA GLY A 120 10.06 17.25 -4.93
C GLY A 120 9.30 17.97 -3.82
N GLN A 121 9.93 18.03 -2.65
CA GLN A 121 9.31 18.51 -1.42
C GLN A 121 8.82 19.97 -1.50
N ALA A 122 9.64 20.87 -2.06
CA ALA A 122 9.29 22.29 -2.13
C ALA A 122 8.03 22.54 -2.97
N THR A 123 7.89 21.84 -4.09
CA THR A 123 6.72 21.93 -4.97
C THR A 123 5.48 21.35 -4.29
N LEU A 124 5.59 20.18 -3.65
CA LEU A 124 4.48 19.56 -2.91
C LEU A 124 4.02 20.44 -1.74
N GLN A 125 4.94 21.05 -0.99
CA GLN A 125 4.60 21.99 0.09
C GLN A 125 3.87 23.22 -0.42
N LYS A 126 4.25 23.74 -1.58
CA LYS A 126 3.53 24.85 -2.22
C LYS A 126 2.11 24.43 -2.59
N TRP A 127 1.93 23.26 -3.20
CA TRP A 127 0.60 22.73 -3.54
C TRP A 127 -0.27 22.49 -2.30
N LEU A 128 0.31 21.99 -1.20
CA LEU A 128 -0.38 21.82 0.08
C LEU A 128 -0.83 23.15 0.70
N ALA A 129 -0.05 24.22 0.51
CA ALA A 129 -0.40 25.55 0.99
C ALA A 129 -1.50 26.21 0.12
N GLU A 130 -1.49 25.96 -1.18
CA GLU A 130 -2.43 26.55 -2.16
C GLU A 130 -3.77 25.80 -2.23
N THR A 131 -3.80 24.52 -1.87
CA THR A 131 -5.00 23.66 -1.98
C THR A 131 -5.42 23.11 -0.60
N PRO A 132 -6.43 23.70 0.06
CA PRO A 132 -6.90 23.25 1.38
C PRO A 132 -7.29 21.77 1.44
N ALA A 133 -7.85 21.24 0.36
CA ALA A 133 -8.23 19.83 0.27
C ALA A 133 -7.02 18.86 0.34
N LEU A 134 -5.83 19.30 -0.06
CA LEU A 134 -4.62 18.49 0.03
C LEU A 134 -4.02 18.46 1.44
N GLN A 135 -4.41 19.37 2.34
CA GLN A 135 -3.82 19.49 3.67
C GLN A 135 -3.99 18.22 4.52
N ILE A 136 -5.04 17.44 4.28
CA ILE A 136 -5.28 16.15 4.94
C ILE A 136 -4.09 15.18 4.69
N TYR A 137 -3.42 15.31 3.55
CA TYR A 137 -2.31 14.44 3.15
C TYR A 137 -0.92 14.95 3.56
N THR A 138 -0.84 16.10 4.25
CA THR A 138 0.45 16.71 4.68
C THR A 138 1.32 15.72 5.44
N HIS A 139 0.73 15.02 6.42
CA HIS A 139 1.48 14.05 7.22
C HIS A 139 2.01 12.89 6.38
N SER A 140 1.18 12.37 5.46
CA SER A 140 1.55 11.26 4.58
C SER A 140 2.72 11.63 3.66
N PHE A 141 2.71 12.84 3.08
CA PHE A 141 3.80 13.31 2.24
C PHE A 141 5.10 13.57 3.03
N ASP A 142 5.00 14.13 4.23
CA ASP A 142 6.16 14.32 5.11
C ASP A 142 6.82 12.99 5.48
N GLN A 143 6.02 11.97 5.83
CA GLN A 143 6.53 10.64 6.15
C GLN A 143 7.18 9.97 4.94
N MET A 144 6.56 10.07 3.77
CA MET A 144 7.11 9.55 2.51
C MET A 144 8.46 10.20 2.18
N GLN A 145 8.59 11.51 2.35
CA GLN A 145 9.84 12.23 2.07
C GLN A 145 10.96 11.86 3.04
N LYS A 146 10.65 11.71 4.34
CA LYS A 146 11.63 11.25 5.34
C LYS A 146 12.16 9.85 5.01
N GLN A 147 11.26 8.93 4.65
CA GLN A 147 11.65 7.58 4.24
C GLN A 147 12.54 7.59 2.99
N ALA A 148 12.21 8.42 1.99
CA ALA A 148 13.01 8.54 0.78
C ALA A 148 14.42 9.09 1.04
N ALA A 149 14.58 10.03 1.99
CA ALA A 149 15.88 10.55 2.37
C ALA A 149 16.80 9.45 2.95
N HIS A 150 16.25 8.54 3.77
CA HIS A 150 17.01 7.42 4.34
C HIS A 150 17.43 6.39 3.28
N ILE A 151 16.54 6.05 2.35
CA ILE A 151 16.85 5.08 1.26
C ILE A 151 17.97 5.64 0.37
N ARG A 152 17.86 6.91 -0.05
CA ARG A 152 18.91 7.56 -0.86
C ARG A 152 20.23 7.66 -0.12
N SER A 153 20.22 7.94 1.18
CA SER A 153 21.44 7.97 2.00
C SER A 153 22.12 6.60 2.05
N ALA A 154 21.36 5.52 2.22
CA ALA A 154 21.90 4.16 2.24
C ALA A 154 22.48 3.73 0.88
N GLU A 155 21.84 4.09 -0.24
CA GLU A 155 22.37 3.86 -1.59
C GLU A 155 23.71 4.60 -1.80
N VAL A 156 23.79 5.86 -1.34
CA VAL A 156 25.02 6.67 -1.40
C VAL A 156 26.12 6.07 -0.51
N GLU A 157 25.80 5.65 0.70
CA GLU A 157 26.77 5.00 1.61
C GLU A 157 27.25 3.66 1.06
N ALA A 158 26.38 2.85 0.44
CA ALA A 158 26.75 1.60 -0.20
C ALA A 158 27.69 1.84 -1.39
N LEU A 159 27.43 2.85 -2.22
CA LEU A 159 28.34 3.26 -3.30
C LEU A 159 29.69 3.75 -2.76
N LEU A 160 29.69 4.57 -1.72
CA LEU A 160 30.92 5.01 -1.05
C LEU A 160 31.70 3.83 -0.45
N GLY A 161 31.01 2.86 0.13
CA GLY A 161 31.61 1.62 0.65
C GLY A 161 32.23 0.75 -0.45
N GLN A 162 31.54 0.59 -1.59
CA GLN A 162 32.07 -0.14 -2.75
C GLN A 162 33.27 0.59 -3.41
N LEU A 163 33.31 1.91 -3.35
CA LEU A 163 34.48 2.70 -3.77
C LEU A 163 35.65 2.59 -2.79
N GLN A 164 35.44 2.18 -1.54
CA GLN A 164 36.52 1.96 -0.56
C GLN A 164 37.28 0.64 -0.78
N ASP A 165 36.68 -0.35 -1.45
CA ASP A 165 37.29 -1.66 -1.68
C ASP A 165 38.48 -1.64 -2.68
N PRO A 166 38.45 -0.91 -3.82
CA PRO A 166 39.62 -0.79 -4.69
C PRO A 166 40.78 0.02 -4.08
N PHE A 167 40.56 0.79 -3.01
CA PHE A 167 41.64 1.48 -2.28
C PHE A 167 42.32 0.63 -1.19
N ARG A 168 41.74 -0.51 -0.79
CA ARG A 168 42.39 -1.43 0.16
C ARG A 168 43.46 -2.31 -0.49
N THR A 169 43.50 -2.43 -1.82
CA THR A 169 44.48 -3.27 -2.53
C THR A 169 45.86 -2.62 -2.70
N ALA A 170 46.07 -1.37 -2.28
CA ALA A 170 47.39 -0.72 -2.31
C ALA A 170 48.26 -1.01 -1.06
N SER A 171 47.69 -1.50 0.03
CA SER A 171 48.41 -1.72 1.31
C SER A 171 48.80 -3.18 1.57
N GLY A 172 48.54 -4.10 0.64
CA GLY A 172 48.77 -5.55 0.82
C GLY A 172 50.15 -6.07 0.40
N SER A 173 51.00 -5.25 -0.23
CA SER A 173 52.20 -5.76 -0.93
C SER A 173 53.50 -5.73 -0.10
N HIS A 174 53.46 -5.44 1.21
CA HIS A 174 54.69 -5.34 2.03
C HIS A 174 54.92 -6.52 3.01
N GLY A 175 54.04 -7.53 3.01
CA GLY A 175 54.11 -8.68 3.95
C GLY A 175 54.70 -9.99 3.40
N ILE A 176 54.94 -10.10 2.08
CA ILE A 176 55.28 -11.39 1.44
C ILE A 176 56.80 -11.62 1.27
N LEU A 177 57.67 -10.67 1.63
CA LEU A 177 59.13 -10.82 1.49
C LEU A 177 59.93 -10.91 2.82
N HIS A 178 59.30 -11.19 3.96
CA HIS A 178 60.02 -11.26 5.25
C HIS A 178 59.71 -12.49 6.11
N ASN A 179 59.40 -13.63 5.49
CA ASN A 179 59.55 -14.91 6.17
C ASN A 179 60.21 -15.92 5.22
N SER A 180 61.53 -15.82 5.12
CA SER A 180 62.46 -16.86 4.68
C SER A 180 63.46 -17.07 5.80
#